data_AF-A0A7K9BK87-F1
#
_entry.id   AF-A0A7K9BK87-F1
#
_cell.length_a   1.000
_cell.length_b   1.000
_cell.length_c   1.000
_cell.angle_alpha   90.00
_cell.angle_beta   90.00
_cell.angle_gamma   90.00
#
_symmetry.space_group_name_H-M   'P 1'
#
loop_
_entity.id
_entity.type
_entity.pdbx_description
1 polymer ?
#
loop_
_entity_poly.entity_id
_entity_poly.type
_entity_poly.pdbx_seq_one_letter_code
_entity_poly.pdbx_strand_id
1 'polypeptide(L)'
;QLFAHWEAVASTHRVSLPRGERRAGEADGAAGPPPASPPPAHCLADMAGPIAQMTRHGRLREPVPYVTLARLDKCEEAAYEERQYPAGKWACVTKGEPMYEQSISMSFMKLMRYICKENSVGCYLGMTIPVLNEIHLTKEGTELAREVLTAFYLPGAFQQNPPVPMDPEIHITERAPLRVITRVFYGMTTEETILREISLFWELLGSTDTVLQETYIVAAYENPSIPQRRNEIWFIRRA
;
A
#
# COMPACT_ATOMS: atom_id res chain seq x y z
N GLN A 1 4.74 17.22 -7.81
CA GLN A 1 5.12 15.82 -8.14
C GLN A 1 4.12 14.83 -7.55
N LEU A 2 3.91 14.78 -6.23
CA LEU A 2 2.87 13.91 -5.64
C LEU A 2 1.43 14.22 -6.09
N PHE A 3 1.05 15.50 -6.09
CA PHE A 3 -0.28 15.92 -6.55
C PHE A 3 -0.51 15.51 -8.02
N ALA A 4 0.45 15.80 -8.90
CA ALA A 4 0.40 15.41 -10.31
C ALA A 4 0.36 13.88 -10.51
N HIS A 5 0.98 13.10 -9.64
CA HIS A 5 0.85 11.64 -9.66
C HIS A 5 -0.58 11.21 -9.34
N TRP A 6 -1.19 11.74 -8.27
CA TRP A 6 -2.58 11.43 -7.94
C TRP A 6 -3.56 11.95 -8.99
N GLU A 7 -3.27 13.10 -9.61
CA GLU A 7 -4.02 13.64 -10.75
C GLU A 7 -3.90 12.74 -11.99
N ALA A 8 -2.71 12.18 -12.26
CA ALA A 8 -2.49 11.20 -13.34
C ALA A 8 -3.21 9.87 -13.05
N VAL A 9 -3.12 9.36 -11.83
CA VAL A 9 -3.85 8.17 -11.38
C VAL A 9 -5.35 8.37 -11.51
N ALA A 10 -5.85 9.57 -11.31
CA ALA A 10 -7.27 9.86 -11.50
C ALA A 10 -7.69 10.02 -12.97
N SER A 11 -6.84 10.63 -13.79
CA SER A 11 -7.15 10.97 -15.19
C SER A 11 -6.95 9.82 -16.17
N THR A 12 -6.05 8.88 -15.87
CA THR A 12 -5.81 7.66 -16.69
C THR A 12 -7.05 6.75 -16.72
N HIS A 13 -8.00 6.95 -15.81
CA HIS A 13 -9.24 6.17 -15.66
C HIS A 13 -10.47 6.80 -16.35
N ARG A 14 -10.27 7.72 -17.33
CA ARG A 14 -11.29 8.37 -18.20
C ARG A 14 -12.60 8.73 -17.48
N VAL A 15 -12.64 9.91 -16.87
CA VAL A 15 -13.88 10.51 -16.35
C VAL A 15 -14.25 11.74 -17.19
N SER A 16 -15.44 11.75 -17.78
CA SER A 16 -16.02 12.92 -18.45
C SER A 16 -16.77 13.80 -17.45
N LEU A 17 -16.51 15.11 -17.47
CA LEU A 17 -17.25 16.13 -16.71
C LEU A 17 -18.64 16.36 -17.32
N PRO A 18 -19.75 16.41 -16.56
CA PRO A 18 -21.01 16.87 -17.10
C PRO A 18 -20.99 18.40 -17.24
N ARG A 19 -21.09 18.90 -18.48
CA ARG A 19 -21.59 20.25 -18.74
C ARG A 19 -23.10 20.27 -18.49
N GLY A 20 -23.56 21.33 -17.86
CA GLY A 20 -24.93 21.51 -17.37
C GLY A 20 -26.05 21.25 -18.38
N GLU A 21 -27.17 20.84 -17.79
CA GLU A 21 -28.48 20.47 -18.32
C GLU A 21 -28.91 21.05 -19.68
N ARG A 22 -29.53 20.18 -20.50
CA ARG A 22 -30.82 20.47 -21.15
C ARG A 22 -31.58 19.18 -21.48
N ARG A 23 -32.89 19.20 -21.22
CA ARG A 23 -33.90 18.13 -21.41
C ARG A 23 -34.08 17.69 -22.89
N ALA A 24 -34.40 16.41 -23.08
CA ALA A 24 -35.62 15.85 -23.70
C ALA A 24 -35.35 14.65 -24.63
N GLY A 25 -36.17 13.59 -24.51
CA GLY A 25 -36.45 12.64 -25.60
C GLY A 25 -36.18 11.15 -25.31
N GLU A 26 -37.25 10.35 -25.36
CA GLU A 26 -37.33 8.87 -25.37
C GLU A 26 -36.36 8.16 -26.33
N ALA A 27 -35.90 6.96 -25.95
CA ALA A 27 -36.09 5.71 -26.70
C ALA A 27 -35.50 4.49 -25.96
N ASP A 28 -36.21 3.37 -26.13
CA ASP A 28 -35.99 2.02 -25.61
C ASP A 28 -34.79 1.30 -26.27
N GLY A 29 -34.14 0.35 -25.57
CA GLY A 29 -33.06 -0.46 -26.16
C GLY A 29 -32.14 -1.17 -25.15
N ALA A 30 -32.17 -2.51 -25.18
CA ALA A 30 -31.42 -3.43 -24.32
C ALA A 30 -29.89 -3.26 -24.37
N ALA A 31 -29.23 -3.36 -23.20
CA ALA A 31 -27.79 -3.58 -23.06
C ALA A 31 -27.49 -4.34 -21.76
N GLY A 32 -26.52 -5.28 -21.82
CA GLY A 32 -26.12 -6.18 -20.73
C GLY A 32 -25.57 -5.48 -19.47
N PRO A 33 -25.13 -6.26 -18.45
CA PRO A 33 -24.74 -5.69 -17.15
C PRO A 33 -23.59 -4.68 -17.32
N PRO A 34 -23.66 -3.50 -16.67
CA PRO A 34 -22.67 -2.45 -16.86
C PRO A 34 -21.31 -2.84 -16.27
N PRO A 35 -20.20 -2.38 -16.87
CA PRO A 35 -18.87 -2.50 -16.27
C PRO A 35 -18.80 -1.73 -14.94
N ALA A 36 -18.00 -2.26 -14.00
CA ALA A 36 -17.82 -1.73 -12.65
C ALA A 36 -17.53 -0.22 -12.65
N SER A 37 -18.26 0.51 -11.80
CA SER A 37 -18.24 1.98 -11.74
C SER A 37 -16.90 2.51 -11.19
N PRO A 38 -16.29 3.53 -11.80
CA PRO A 38 -15.11 4.20 -11.24
C PRO A 38 -15.48 5.02 -9.99
N PRO A 39 -14.53 5.29 -9.07
CA PRO A 39 -14.78 6.19 -7.94
C PRO A 39 -15.11 7.60 -8.45
N PRO A 40 -16.07 8.31 -7.83
CA PRO A 40 -16.57 9.58 -8.34
C PRO A 40 -15.52 10.70 -8.28
N ALA A 41 -15.56 11.62 -9.25
CA ALA A 41 -14.68 12.78 -9.40
C ALA A 41 -14.61 13.74 -8.20
N HIS A 42 -15.48 13.58 -7.20
CA HIS A 42 -15.38 14.28 -5.91
C HIS A 42 -14.09 13.93 -5.16
N CYS A 43 -13.58 12.70 -5.30
CA CYS A 43 -12.44 12.23 -4.52
C CYS A 43 -11.14 13.03 -4.75
N LEU A 44 -10.92 13.72 -5.88
CA LEU A 44 -9.67 14.47 -6.08
C LEU A 44 -9.66 15.88 -5.49
N ALA A 45 -10.79 16.59 -5.58
CA ALA A 45 -10.92 17.88 -4.92
C ALA A 45 -10.74 17.72 -3.40
N ASP A 46 -11.26 16.63 -2.86
CA ASP A 46 -11.15 16.28 -1.43
C ASP A 46 -9.72 15.87 -1.01
N MET A 47 -8.88 15.38 -1.94
CA MET A 47 -7.50 14.96 -1.62
C MET A 47 -6.47 16.09 -1.70
N ALA A 48 -6.82 17.27 -2.23
CA ALA A 48 -5.89 18.40 -2.34
C ALA A 48 -5.35 18.85 -0.96
N GLY A 49 -6.22 18.89 0.05
CA GLY A 49 -5.87 19.23 1.43
C GLY A 49 -4.88 18.21 2.05
N PRO A 50 -5.24 16.92 2.11
CA PRO A 50 -4.36 15.85 2.59
C PRO A 50 -3.01 15.81 1.86
N ILE A 51 -2.98 15.91 0.53
CA ILE A 51 -1.74 15.90 -0.25
C ILE A 51 -0.85 17.10 0.11
N ALA A 52 -1.42 18.31 0.21
CA ALA A 52 -0.67 19.50 0.59
C ALA A 52 -0.10 19.38 2.01
N GLN A 53 -0.88 18.87 2.95
CA GLN A 53 -0.44 18.64 4.33
C GLN A 53 0.69 17.60 4.39
N MET A 54 0.54 16.46 3.71
CA MET A 54 1.56 15.42 3.67
C MET A 54 2.84 15.89 2.98
N THR A 55 2.73 16.77 1.96
CA THR A 55 3.89 17.39 1.32
C THR A 55 4.61 18.36 2.26
N ARG A 56 3.88 19.17 3.04
CA ARG A 56 4.46 20.10 4.02
C ARG A 56 5.21 19.37 5.15
N HIS A 57 4.67 18.25 5.61
CA HIS A 57 5.26 17.44 6.68
C HIS A 57 6.22 16.34 6.17
N GLY A 58 6.32 16.14 4.85
CA GLY A 58 6.91 14.95 4.22
C GLY A 58 8.42 14.73 4.41
N ARG A 59 9.11 15.63 5.14
CA ARG A 59 10.53 15.49 5.51
C ARG A 59 10.76 14.67 6.78
N LEU A 60 9.76 14.58 7.67
CA LEU A 60 9.87 13.82 8.90
C LEU A 60 9.04 12.54 8.76
N ARG A 61 9.72 11.40 8.63
CA ARG A 61 9.09 10.08 8.61
C ARG A 61 9.72 9.25 9.70
N GLU A 62 8.90 8.75 10.61
CA GLU A 62 9.34 7.86 11.69
C GLU A 62 9.57 6.45 11.12
N PRO A 63 10.77 5.87 11.23
CA PRO A 63 10.96 4.49 10.82
C PRO A 63 10.24 3.54 11.78
N VAL A 64 9.57 2.53 11.25
CA VAL A 64 9.04 1.43 12.07
C VAL A 64 10.21 0.75 12.79
N PRO A 65 10.16 0.58 14.12
CA PRO A 65 11.27 -0.01 14.86
C PRO A 65 11.47 -1.49 14.49
N TYR A 66 12.72 -1.91 14.35
CA TYR A 66 13.10 -3.31 14.18
C TYR A 66 14.49 -3.57 14.77
N VAL A 67 14.79 -4.85 14.98
CA VAL A 67 16.13 -5.34 15.31
C VAL A 67 16.64 -6.20 14.17
N THR A 68 17.84 -5.93 13.69
CA THR A 68 18.54 -6.79 12.73
C THR A 68 19.08 -8.03 13.46
N LEU A 69 18.65 -9.21 13.02
CA LEU A 69 19.08 -10.49 13.57
C LEU A 69 20.29 -11.06 12.82
N ALA A 70 20.28 -10.95 11.50
CA ALA A 70 21.35 -11.41 10.63
C ALA A 70 21.40 -10.55 9.38
N ARG A 71 22.59 -10.47 8.77
CA ARG A 71 22.81 -9.80 7.50
C ARG A 71 23.71 -10.67 6.63
N LEU A 72 23.30 -10.93 5.40
CA LEU A 72 24.12 -11.61 4.43
C LEU A 72 24.51 -10.61 3.35
N ASP A 73 25.77 -10.19 3.36
CA ASP A 73 26.33 -9.28 2.37
C ASP A 73 27.27 -10.09 1.45
N LYS A 74 26.72 -10.77 0.45
CA LYS A 74 27.54 -11.42 -0.61
C LYS A 74 28.03 -10.37 -1.61
N CYS A 75 27.08 -9.72 -2.30
CA CYS A 75 27.22 -8.59 -3.23
C CYS A 75 25.96 -7.72 -3.10
N GLU A 76 25.96 -6.45 -3.55
CA GLU A 76 24.78 -5.55 -3.40
C GLU A 76 23.47 -6.19 -3.93
N GLU A 77 23.54 -6.90 -5.06
CA GLU A 77 22.39 -7.55 -5.71
C GLU A 77 21.88 -8.81 -4.97
N ALA A 78 22.73 -9.43 -4.16
CA ALA A 78 22.47 -10.67 -3.42
C ALA A 78 22.33 -10.44 -1.90
N ALA A 79 22.37 -9.19 -1.45
CA ALA A 79 22.30 -8.85 -0.05
C ALA A 79 20.86 -8.94 0.48
N TYR A 80 20.69 -9.63 1.60
CA TYR A 80 19.43 -9.66 2.33
C TYR A 80 19.66 -9.60 3.84
N GLU A 81 18.64 -9.16 4.55
CA GLU A 81 18.68 -8.95 5.99
C GLU A 81 17.55 -9.71 6.66
N GLU A 82 17.83 -10.29 7.82
CA GLU A 82 16.80 -10.84 8.69
C GLU A 82 16.49 -9.85 9.81
N ARG A 83 15.22 -9.48 9.95
CA ARG A 83 14.73 -8.48 10.89
C ARG A 83 13.63 -9.03 11.78
N GLN A 84 13.62 -8.58 13.03
CA GLN A 84 12.51 -8.75 13.96
C GLN A 84 11.81 -7.41 14.17
N TYR A 85 10.53 -7.35 13.81
CA TYR A 85 9.64 -6.25 14.16
C TYR A 85 8.89 -6.59 15.46
N PRO A 86 8.71 -5.63 16.36
CA PRO A 86 7.92 -5.82 17.57
C PRO A 86 6.42 -5.87 17.23
N ALA A 87 5.63 -6.29 18.22
CA ALA A 87 4.17 -6.12 18.13
C ALA A 87 3.82 -4.62 18.05
N GLY A 88 2.70 -4.31 17.41
CA GLY A 88 2.21 -2.94 17.36
C GLY A 88 0.91 -2.79 16.58
N LYS A 89 0.31 -1.60 16.69
CA LYS A 89 -0.94 -1.24 16.04
C LYS A 89 -0.70 -0.63 14.65
N TRP A 90 -1.45 -1.12 13.68
CA TRP A 90 -1.41 -0.72 12.28
C TRP A 90 -2.81 -0.32 11.81
N ALA A 91 -2.92 0.79 11.08
CA ALA A 91 -4.11 1.10 10.32
C ALA A 91 -4.07 0.34 8.99
N CYS A 92 -5.08 -0.50 8.74
CA CYS A 92 -5.12 -1.43 7.63
C CYS A 92 -6.34 -1.17 6.73
N VAL A 93 -6.15 -1.31 5.43
CA VAL A 93 -7.21 -1.29 4.41
C VAL A 93 -6.95 -2.42 3.43
N THR A 94 -7.99 -3.18 3.07
CA THR A 94 -7.91 -4.24 2.06
C THR A 94 -8.67 -3.82 0.81
N LYS A 95 -8.05 -3.98 -0.37
CA LYS A 95 -8.68 -3.73 -1.67
C LYS A 95 -8.34 -4.82 -2.68
N GLY A 96 -9.27 -5.09 -3.59
CA GLY A 96 -9.20 -6.15 -4.60
C GLY A 96 -9.50 -5.64 -6.01
N GLU A 97 -8.79 -4.60 -6.44
CA GLU A 97 -8.98 -4.00 -7.76
C GLU A 97 -8.43 -4.90 -8.90
N PRO A 98 -8.71 -4.59 -10.19
CA PRO A 98 -8.16 -5.35 -11.31
C PRO A 98 -6.63 -5.36 -11.40
N MET A 99 -5.96 -4.33 -10.87
CA MET A 99 -4.49 -4.22 -10.86
C MET A 99 -3.98 -3.93 -9.45
N TYR A 100 -2.85 -4.51 -9.09
CA TYR A 100 -2.18 -4.34 -7.80
C TYR A 100 -1.95 -2.85 -7.48
N GLU A 101 -1.49 -2.07 -8.45
CA GLU A 101 -1.19 -0.64 -8.28
C GLU A 101 -2.45 0.16 -7.92
N GLN A 102 -3.61 -0.26 -8.45
CA GLN A 102 -4.89 0.37 -8.14
C GLN A 102 -5.30 0.05 -6.69
N SER A 103 -5.19 -1.22 -6.28
CA SER A 103 -5.48 -1.65 -4.90
C SER A 103 -4.67 -0.87 -3.87
N ILE A 104 -3.35 -0.76 -4.05
CA ILE A 104 -2.49 -0.04 -3.11
C ILE A 104 -2.72 1.47 -3.16
N SER A 105 -3.02 2.03 -4.33
CA SER A 105 -3.27 3.46 -4.49
C SER A 105 -4.57 3.87 -3.78
N MET A 106 -5.65 3.11 -3.99
CA MET A 106 -6.94 3.36 -3.35
C MET A 106 -6.88 3.17 -1.83
N SER A 107 -6.20 2.12 -1.37
CA SER A 107 -5.98 1.88 0.05
C SER A 107 -5.18 3.00 0.70
N PHE A 108 -4.10 3.45 0.05
CA PHE A 108 -3.27 4.53 0.58
C PHE A 108 -3.99 5.89 0.57
N MET A 109 -4.88 6.18 -0.39
CA MET A 109 -5.70 7.40 -0.33
C MET A 109 -6.59 7.43 0.91
N LYS A 110 -7.18 6.29 1.30
CA LYS A 110 -7.96 6.18 2.55
C LYS A 110 -7.07 6.41 3.77
N LEU A 111 -5.93 5.73 3.84
CA LEU A 111 -4.96 5.91 4.94
C LEU A 111 -4.44 7.35 5.01
N MET A 112 -4.21 8.01 3.87
CA MET A 112 -3.76 9.40 3.82
C MET A 112 -4.78 10.36 4.44
N ARG A 113 -6.07 10.16 4.19
CA ARG A 113 -7.13 10.94 4.84
C ARG A 113 -7.14 10.75 6.35
N TYR A 114 -7.06 9.49 6.79
CA TYR A 114 -6.93 9.16 8.21
C TYR A 114 -5.71 9.82 8.88
N ILE A 115 -4.55 9.76 8.23
CA ILE A 115 -3.32 10.41 8.70
C ILE A 115 -3.49 11.94 8.72
N CYS A 116 -4.20 12.51 7.74
CA CYS A 116 -4.43 13.95 7.55
C CYS A 116 -5.74 14.44 8.16
N LYS A 117 -6.00 14.08 9.42
CA LYS A 117 -7.08 14.60 10.29
C LYS A 117 -8.46 13.95 10.18
N GLU A 118 -8.72 13.02 9.26
CA GLU A 118 -10.00 12.28 9.23
C GLU A 118 -9.99 11.12 10.25
N ASN A 119 -9.82 11.50 11.50
CA ASN A 119 -9.73 10.63 12.66
C ASN A 119 -10.36 11.34 13.87
N SER A 120 -10.71 10.56 14.90
CA SER A 120 -11.41 11.07 16.10
C SER A 120 -10.75 12.25 16.82
N VAL A 121 -9.44 12.49 16.66
CA VAL A 121 -8.73 13.61 17.29
C VAL A 121 -8.52 14.80 16.35
N GLY A 122 -8.90 14.69 15.07
CA GLY A 122 -8.85 15.78 14.11
C GLY A 122 -7.45 16.31 13.80
N CYS A 123 -6.40 15.54 14.09
CA CYS A 123 -5.02 15.99 14.00
C CYS A 123 -4.20 15.19 12.98
N TYR A 124 -3.07 15.77 12.58
CA TYR A 124 -2.09 15.07 11.76
C TYR A 124 -1.40 14.01 12.62
N LEU A 125 -1.44 12.75 12.20
CA LEU A 125 -0.84 11.68 13.00
C LEU A 125 0.68 11.64 12.85
N GLY A 126 1.22 12.12 11.72
CA GLY A 126 2.61 11.86 11.34
C GLY A 126 2.71 10.72 10.34
N MET A 127 3.81 10.65 9.60
CA MET A 127 4.08 9.59 8.64
C MET A 127 5.11 8.62 9.20
N THR A 128 4.85 7.32 9.09
CA THR A 128 5.81 6.25 9.34
C THR A 128 6.25 5.60 8.03
N ILE A 129 7.42 4.95 8.04
CA ILE A 129 7.89 4.14 6.92
C ILE A 129 8.49 2.82 7.42
N PRO A 130 8.34 1.72 6.67
CA PRO A 130 7.62 1.62 5.39
C PRO A 130 6.09 1.51 5.54
N VAL A 131 5.38 1.76 4.44
CA VAL A 131 4.00 1.27 4.25
C VAL A 131 4.09 -0.16 3.75
N LEU A 132 3.37 -1.08 4.38
CA LEU A 132 3.39 -2.50 4.02
C LEU A 132 2.22 -2.83 3.10
N ASN A 133 2.47 -3.59 2.04
CA ASN A 133 1.45 -4.19 1.20
C ASN A 133 1.62 -5.70 1.28
N GLU A 134 0.75 -6.33 2.05
CA GLU A 134 0.71 -7.78 2.19
C GLU A 134 -0.10 -8.37 1.04
N ILE A 135 0.51 -9.33 0.36
CA ILE A 135 0.01 -9.96 -0.85
C ILE A 135 0.00 -11.47 -0.66
N HIS A 136 -0.95 -12.10 -1.34
CA HIS A 136 -1.04 -13.55 -1.42
C HIS A 136 -0.89 -14.00 -2.87
N LEU A 137 -0.32 -15.18 -3.08
CA LEU A 137 -0.36 -15.85 -4.38
C LEU A 137 -1.61 -16.71 -4.47
N THR A 138 -2.06 -17.00 -5.70
CA THR A 138 -3.10 -18.00 -5.94
C THR A 138 -2.61 -19.38 -5.50
N LYS A 139 -3.51 -20.36 -5.41
CA LYS A 139 -3.18 -21.73 -4.96
C LYS A 139 -2.14 -22.41 -5.87
N GLU A 140 -2.08 -21.98 -7.12
CA GLU A 140 -1.13 -22.45 -8.12
C GLU A 140 0.26 -21.81 -7.92
N GLY A 141 0.35 -20.74 -7.13
CA GLY A 141 1.59 -20.03 -6.82
C GLY A 141 2.15 -19.19 -7.97
N THR A 142 1.40 -19.02 -9.06
CA THR A 142 1.87 -18.36 -10.30
C THR A 142 1.40 -16.93 -10.45
N GLU A 143 0.31 -16.55 -9.77
CA GLU A 143 -0.32 -15.24 -9.90
C GLU A 143 -0.56 -14.61 -8.53
N LEU A 144 -0.65 -13.28 -8.47
CA LEU A 144 -1.10 -12.59 -7.26
C LEU A 144 -2.62 -12.74 -7.10
N ALA A 145 -3.06 -13.07 -5.89
CA ALA A 145 -4.45 -12.89 -5.51
C ALA A 145 -4.82 -11.41 -5.60
N ARG A 146 -6.09 -11.13 -5.94
CA ARG A 146 -6.55 -9.75 -6.17
C ARG A 146 -6.51 -8.90 -4.90
N GLU A 147 -6.82 -9.50 -3.76
CA GLU A 147 -6.87 -8.78 -2.48
C GLU A 147 -5.47 -8.45 -1.99
N VAL A 148 -5.26 -7.16 -1.70
CA VAL A 148 -4.03 -6.62 -1.14
C VAL A 148 -4.37 -5.86 0.13
N LEU A 149 -3.68 -6.20 1.22
CA LEU A 149 -3.81 -5.53 2.51
C LEU A 149 -2.71 -4.47 2.61
N THR A 150 -3.10 -3.20 2.59
CA THR A 150 -2.18 -2.07 2.83
C THR A 150 -2.21 -1.68 4.29
N ALA A 151 -1.05 -1.61 4.93
CA ALA A 151 -0.92 -1.33 6.36
C ALA A 151 0.06 -0.18 6.63
N PHE A 152 -0.39 0.76 7.45
CA PHE A 152 0.36 1.90 7.95
C PHE A 152 0.61 1.76 9.45
N TYR A 153 1.88 1.80 9.88
CA TYR A 153 2.23 1.70 11.29
C TYR A 153 1.84 2.99 12.00
N LEU A 154 1.11 2.90 13.12
CA LEU A 154 0.79 4.11 13.86
C LEU A 154 2.08 4.67 14.51
N PRO A 155 2.35 5.98 14.41
CA PRO A 155 3.49 6.60 15.10
C PRO A 155 3.51 6.27 16.59
N GLY A 156 4.69 6.25 17.21
CA GLY A 156 4.85 5.82 18.61
C GLY A 156 3.90 6.51 19.61
N ALA A 157 3.58 7.79 19.38
CA ALA A 157 2.65 8.57 20.19
C ALA A 157 1.20 8.01 20.21
N PHE A 158 0.82 7.23 19.19
CA PHE A 158 -0.54 6.68 19.01
C PHE A 158 -0.60 5.16 19.18
N GLN A 159 0.51 4.49 19.50
CA GLN A 159 0.55 3.04 19.70
C GLN A 159 -0.32 2.56 20.87
N GLN A 160 -0.43 3.34 21.95
CA GLN A 160 -1.26 2.98 23.10
C GLN A 160 -2.74 3.25 22.84
N ASN A 161 -3.07 4.50 22.47
CA ASN A 161 -4.43 4.98 22.22
C ASN A 161 -4.57 5.43 20.76
N PRO A 162 -4.87 4.51 19.84
CA PRO A 162 -4.98 4.83 18.42
C PRO A 162 -6.22 5.70 18.16
N PRO A 163 -6.10 6.81 17.40
CA PRO A 163 -7.26 7.58 16.97
C PRO A 163 -8.19 6.71 16.13
N VAL A 164 -9.49 6.72 16.46
CA VAL A 164 -10.52 6.00 15.70
C VAL A 164 -10.62 6.59 14.28
N PRO A 165 -10.52 5.77 13.22
CA PRO A 165 -10.76 6.23 11.86
C PRO A 165 -12.20 6.66 11.63
N MET A 166 -12.42 7.68 10.79
CA MET A 166 -13.77 8.07 10.35
C MET A 166 -14.28 7.21 9.17
N ASP A 167 -13.36 6.67 8.36
CA ASP A 167 -13.66 5.77 7.26
C ASP A 167 -13.81 4.33 7.80
N PRO A 168 -14.98 3.68 7.67
CA PRO A 168 -15.24 2.37 8.25
C PRO A 168 -14.44 1.23 7.60
N GLU A 169 -13.83 1.46 6.43
CA GLU A 169 -12.96 0.48 5.77
C GLU A 169 -11.53 0.49 6.34
N ILE A 170 -11.20 1.44 7.22
CA ILE A 170 -9.91 1.48 7.91
C ILE A 170 -10.05 0.77 9.24
N HIS A 171 -9.31 -0.31 9.41
CA HIS A 171 -9.29 -1.09 10.64
C HIS A 171 -7.97 -0.89 11.38
N ILE A 172 -8.03 -0.60 12.68
CA ILE A 172 -6.85 -0.60 13.53
C ILE A 172 -6.65 -2.03 14.04
N THR A 173 -5.56 -2.66 13.60
CA THR A 173 -5.22 -4.04 13.95
C THR A 173 -3.92 -4.07 14.75
N GLU A 174 -3.93 -4.77 15.88
CA GLU A 174 -2.71 -5.12 16.60
C GLU A 174 -2.06 -6.34 15.96
N ARG A 175 -0.87 -6.16 15.39
CA ARG A 175 -0.08 -7.24 14.81
C ARG A 175 0.88 -7.79 15.85
N ALA A 176 1.00 -9.11 15.91
CA ALA A 176 2.02 -9.80 16.70
C ALA A 176 3.44 -9.47 16.20
N PRO A 177 4.50 -9.78 16.97
CA PRO A 177 5.87 -9.61 16.50
C PRO A 177 6.08 -10.37 15.18
N LEU A 178 6.71 -9.71 14.21
CA LEU A 178 6.88 -10.23 12.86
C LEU A 178 8.37 -10.41 12.57
N ARG A 179 8.77 -11.64 12.24
CA ARG A 179 10.13 -11.95 11.80
C ARG A 179 10.16 -12.09 10.29
N VAL A 180 11.04 -11.36 9.62
CA VAL A 180 11.11 -11.34 8.15
C VAL A 180 12.54 -11.45 7.65
N ILE A 181 12.69 -11.99 6.44
CA ILE A 181 13.89 -11.86 5.62
C ILE A 181 13.54 -10.88 4.50
N THR A 182 14.35 -9.84 4.32
CA THR A 182 14.05 -8.73 3.42
C THR A 182 15.17 -8.50 2.41
N ARG A 183 14.78 -8.19 1.18
CA ARG A 183 15.69 -7.80 0.08
C ARG A 183 15.20 -6.51 -0.56
N VAL A 184 16.13 -5.60 -0.82
CA VAL A 184 15.86 -4.31 -1.47
C VAL A 184 15.72 -4.49 -2.97
N PHE A 185 14.76 -3.79 -3.57
CA PHE A 185 14.65 -3.61 -5.02
C PHE A 185 14.13 -2.20 -5.33
N TYR A 186 14.25 -1.78 -6.59
CA TYR A 186 13.89 -0.41 -7.00
C TYR A 186 12.87 -0.39 -8.12
N GLY A 187 12.10 0.69 -8.16
CA GLY A 187 11.19 1.00 -9.26
C GLY A 187 9.72 0.81 -8.93
N MET A 188 8.91 0.72 -9.99
CA MET A 188 7.48 0.48 -9.87
C MET A 188 7.20 -0.95 -9.38
N THR A 189 6.18 -1.09 -8.56
CA THR A 189 5.68 -2.36 -8.02
C THR A 189 4.40 -2.73 -8.75
N THR A 190 4.54 -3.57 -9.77
CA THR A 190 3.47 -4.22 -10.55
C THR A 190 3.44 -5.72 -10.23
N GLU A 191 2.39 -6.44 -10.59
CA GLU A 191 2.32 -7.90 -10.39
C GLU A 191 3.53 -8.64 -10.99
N GLU A 192 3.91 -8.28 -12.22
CA GLU A 192 5.09 -8.85 -12.91
C GLU A 192 6.38 -8.61 -12.13
N THR A 193 6.62 -7.36 -11.71
CA THR A 193 7.84 -7.04 -10.95
C THR A 193 7.87 -7.76 -9.61
N ILE A 194 6.74 -7.88 -8.93
CA ILE A 194 6.63 -8.53 -7.63
C ILE A 194 6.92 -10.03 -7.77
N LEU A 195 6.28 -10.72 -8.73
CA LEU A 195 6.52 -12.13 -9.00
C LEU A 195 7.98 -12.40 -9.35
N ARG A 196 8.59 -11.52 -10.15
CA ARG A 196 10.02 -11.60 -10.48
C ARG A 196 10.89 -11.48 -9.24
N GLU A 197 10.65 -10.48 -8.39
CA GLU A 197 11.45 -10.29 -7.17
C GLU A 197 11.26 -11.43 -6.15
N ILE A 198 10.05 -12.00 -6.03
CA ILE A 198 9.80 -13.21 -5.24
C ILE A 198 10.64 -14.38 -5.78
N SER A 199 10.63 -14.58 -7.10
CA SER A 199 11.36 -15.68 -7.75
C SER A 199 12.87 -15.56 -7.55
N LEU A 200 13.44 -14.37 -7.80
CA LEU A 200 14.85 -14.07 -7.58
C LEU A 200 15.24 -14.23 -6.10
N PHE A 201 14.35 -13.84 -5.17
CA PHE A 201 14.66 -13.98 -3.75
C PHE A 201 14.65 -15.45 -3.29
N TRP A 202 13.75 -16.28 -3.83
CA TRP A 202 13.78 -17.73 -3.62
C TRP A 202 15.05 -18.39 -4.17
N GLU A 203 15.55 -17.97 -5.33
CA GLU A 203 16.82 -18.47 -5.88
C GLU A 203 18.01 -18.17 -4.94
N LEU A 204 18.00 -17.00 -4.30
CA LEU A 204 19.04 -16.59 -3.36
C LEU A 204 18.94 -17.26 -1.99
N LEU A 205 17.72 -17.39 -1.46
CA LEU A 205 17.47 -17.96 -0.14
C LEU A 205 17.57 -19.49 -0.15
N GLY A 206 17.19 -20.12 -1.27
CA GLY A 206 16.94 -21.54 -1.39
C GLY A 206 15.61 -21.95 -0.72
N SER A 207 15.07 -23.09 -1.13
CA SER A 207 13.86 -23.64 -0.52
C SER A 207 14.10 -23.96 0.95
N THR A 208 13.25 -23.41 1.82
CA THR A 208 13.30 -23.64 3.27
C THR A 208 11.90 -23.69 3.86
N ASP A 209 11.66 -24.62 4.77
CA ASP A 209 10.38 -24.74 5.49
C ASP A 209 10.21 -23.68 6.58
N THR A 210 11.22 -22.82 6.77
CA THR A 210 11.24 -21.77 7.80
C THR A 210 10.53 -20.49 7.38
N VAL A 211 10.11 -20.38 6.12
CA VAL A 211 9.42 -19.22 5.55
C VAL A 211 8.01 -19.60 5.12
N LEU A 212 7.05 -18.71 5.35
CA LEU A 212 5.70 -18.83 4.81
C LEU A 212 5.75 -18.73 3.29
N GLN A 213 5.23 -19.76 2.63
CA GLN A 213 4.98 -19.73 1.20
C GLN A 213 3.66 -19.00 0.94
N GLU A 214 3.49 -18.53 -0.29
CA GLU A 214 2.26 -17.89 -0.80
C GLU A 214 1.92 -16.52 -0.18
N THR A 215 2.49 -16.12 0.96
CA THR A 215 2.27 -14.80 1.57
C THR A 215 3.58 -14.02 1.63
N TYR A 216 3.56 -12.82 1.05
CA TYR A 216 4.73 -11.94 0.98
C TYR A 216 4.32 -10.51 1.31
N ILE A 217 5.29 -9.66 1.65
CA ILE A 217 5.05 -8.24 1.93
C ILE A 217 5.94 -7.38 1.05
N VAL A 218 5.35 -6.41 0.35
CA VAL A 218 6.07 -5.32 -0.32
C VAL A 218 6.09 -4.10 0.60
N ALA A 219 7.28 -3.75 1.08
CA ALA A 219 7.50 -2.59 1.94
C ALA A 219 7.93 -1.37 1.11
N ALA A 220 7.08 -0.35 1.06
CA ALA A 220 7.30 0.88 0.31
C ALA A 220 7.81 2.00 1.24
N TYR A 221 8.97 2.57 0.93
CA TYR A 221 9.61 3.62 1.74
C TYR A 221 9.39 5.02 1.19
N GLU A 222 9.14 5.09 -0.12
CA GLU A 222 9.08 6.33 -0.86
C GLU A 222 7.71 6.55 -1.47
N ASN A 223 7.54 7.78 -1.93
CA ASN A 223 6.30 8.21 -2.54
C ASN A 223 6.11 7.52 -3.91
N PRO A 224 4.88 7.10 -4.27
CA PRO A 224 4.56 6.56 -5.60
C PRO A 224 5.04 7.40 -6.80
N SER A 225 5.20 8.72 -6.65
CA SER A 225 5.69 9.61 -7.70
C SER A 225 7.21 9.52 -7.97
N ILE A 226 7.97 8.77 -7.18
CA ILE A 226 9.42 8.59 -7.35
C ILE A 226 9.67 7.42 -8.32
N PRO A 227 10.29 7.65 -9.50
CA PRO A 227 10.45 6.60 -10.52
C PRO A 227 11.31 5.41 -10.06
N GLN A 228 12.45 5.69 -9.42
CA GLN A 228 13.36 4.68 -8.88
C GLN A 228 13.17 4.53 -7.38
N ARG A 229 11.91 4.39 -6.96
CA ARG A 229 11.60 4.29 -5.53
C ARG A 229 12.21 3.04 -4.93
N ARG A 230 12.76 3.16 -3.73
CA ARG A 230 13.22 2.06 -2.90
C ARG A 230 12.03 1.29 -2.33
N ASN A 231 11.98 0.00 -2.62
CA ASN A 231 11.08 -0.94 -2.01
C ASN A 231 11.88 -2.10 -1.41
N GLU A 232 11.22 -2.91 -0.61
CA GLU A 232 11.73 -4.20 -0.19
C GLU A 232 10.67 -5.28 -0.38
N ILE A 233 11.12 -6.49 -0.72
CA ILE A 233 10.29 -7.70 -0.69
C ILE A 233 10.63 -8.47 0.58
N TRP A 234 9.62 -8.84 1.35
CA TRP A 234 9.76 -9.48 2.65
C TRP A 234 9.14 -10.87 2.61
N PHE A 235 9.93 -11.84 3.07
CA PHE A 235 9.55 -13.22 3.29
C PHE A 235 9.31 -13.40 4.79
N ILE A 236 8.14 -13.89 5.17
CA ILE A 236 7.78 -14.01 6.59
C ILE A 236 8.32 -15.33 7.14
N ARG A 237 9.11 -15.28 8.22
CA ARG A 237 9.53 -16.50 8.92
C ARG A 237 8.36 -17.09 9.68
N ARG A 238 8.22 -18.42 9.64
CA ARG A 238 7.31 -19.14 10.54
C ARG A 238 7.77 -18.95 11.99
N ALA A 239 6.81 -18.76 12.88
CA ALA A 239 7.04 -18.72 14.32
C ALA A 239 7.44 -20.09 14.87
#